data_AF-A0A538A5K8-F1
#
_entry.id   AF-A0A538A5K8-F1
#
_cell.length_a   1.000
_cell.length_b   1.000
_cell.length_c   1.000
_cell.angle_alpha   90.00
_cell.angle_beta   90.00
_cell.angle_gamma   90.00
#
_symmetry.space_group_name_H-M   'P 1'
#
loop_
_entity.id
_entity.type
_entity.pdbx_description
1 polymer ?
#
loop_
_entity_poly.entity_id
_entity_poly.type
_entity_poly.pdbx_seq_one_letter_code
_entity_poly.pdbx_strand_id
1 'polypeptide(L)'
;MARRMLMPRGAARRAALALSGITLLTTCGCGVAQNGSVDRGRQLFTSKCATCHSLKDAGSTAQIGPNLDAAFAQARAAGEDSDTIAGVVKAQVETPRPSNGNASVSMPAGLVSGKDLEDVASYVASVAGAPGIKGPQLPNDPGAPVFANNGCSGCHTLKAVGASGTTGPSLDEVIPGMSAAEVKKSIVNPNAKITKG
;
A
#
# COMPACT_ATOMS: atom_id res chain seq x y z
N MET A 1 50.41 -11.98 57.65
CA MET A 1 49.04 -12.49 57.40
C MET A 1 48.63 -12.10 55.99
N ALA A 2 48.21 -13.09 55.17
CA ALA A 2 47.51 -12.99 53.87
C ALA A 2 48.17 -12.16 52.73
N ARG A 3 48.15 -12.49 51.45
CA ARG A 3 47.64 -13.63 50.65
C ARG A 3 48.27 -13.46 49.24
N ARG A 4 48.57 -14.58 48.58
CA ARG A 4 49.08 -14.71 47.20
C ARG A 4 48.14 -14.12 46.13
N MET A 5 48.72 -13.59 45.05
CA MET A 5 48.21 -13.68 43.65
C MET A 5 49.36 -13.33 42.68
N LEU A 6 50.11 -14.30 42.16
CA LEU A 6 49.99 -14.87 40.80
C LEU A 6 49.75 -13.84 39.67
N MET A 7 50.80 -13.51 38.94
CA MET A 7 50.74 -13.02 37.55
C MET A 7 51.26 -14.13 36.62
N PRO A 8 50.50 -14.58 35.61
CA PRO A 8 51.00 -15.52 34.63
C PRO A 8 51.85 -14.85 33.56
N ARG A 9 52.79 -15.66 33.08
CA ARG A 9 53.83 -15.40 32.08
C ARG A 9 53.28 -15.55 30.65
N GLY A 10 53.95 -14.88 29.72
CA GLY A 10 54.12 -15.35 28.33
C GLY A 10 53.11 -14.79 27.33
N ALA A 11 53.40 -14.72 26.04
CA ALA A 11 54.62 -15.01 25.31
C ALA A 11 54.48 -14.42 23.89
N ALA A 12 55.63 -14.05 23.32
CA ALA A 12 56.02 -14.19 21.92
C ALA A 12 55.02 -13.81 20.81
N ARG A 13 55.38 -12.71 20.15
CA ARG A 13 55.14 -12.41 18.73
C ARG A 13 55.32 -13.67 17.86
N ARG A 14 54.31 -13.99 17.05
CA ARG A 14 54.49 -14.72 15.78
C ARG A 14 53.60 -14.09 14.72
N ALA A 15 54.24 -13.45 13.76
CA ALA A 15 53.67 -13.12 12.47
C ALA A 15 53.52 -14.43 11.67
N ALA A 16 52.37 -14.63 11.05
CA ALA A 16 52.20 -15.60 9.98
C ALA A 16 51.22 -15.02 8.95
N LEU A 17 51.78 -14.70 7.78
CA LEU A 17 51.07 -14.33 6.57
C LEU A 17 50.59 -15.62 5.90
N ALA A 18 49.28 -15.74 5.63
CA ALA A 18 48.74 -16.80 4.80
C ALA A 18 47.70 -16.22 3.84
N LEU A 19 48.10 -16.06 2.58
CA LEU A 19 47.19 -15.96 1.43
C LEU A 19 46.59 -17.35 1.20
N SER A 20 45.27 -17.46 1.00
CA SER A 20 44.64 -18.32 -0.02
C SER A 20 43.11 -18.29 0.05
N GLY A 21 42.48 -18.05 -1.11
CA GLY A 21 41.16 -18.61 -1.46
C GLY A 21 39.95 -17.73 -1.16
N ILE A 22 39.71 -16.68 -1.94
CA ILE A 22 38.35 -16.11 -2.06
C ILE A 22 37.62 -16.90 -3.14
N THR A 23 36.82 -17.86 -2.72
CA THR A 23 35.80 -18.52 -3.55
C THR A 23 34.67 -17.50 -3.76
N LEU A 24 34.64 -16.81 -4.90
CA LEU A 24 33.43 -16.06 -5.30
C LEU A 24 32.36 -17.10 -5.66
N LEU A 25 31.47 -17.40 -4.71
CA LEU A 25 30.17 -17.97 -5.05
C LEU A 25 29.36 -16.85 -5.72
N THR A 26 29.38 -16.83 -7.05
CA THR A 26 28.36 -16.13 -7.84
C THR A 26 27.03 -16.82 -7.63
N THR A 27 26.32 -16.42 -6.58
CA THR A 27 24.90 -16.77 -6.45
C THR A 27 24.17 -16.06 -7.59
N CYS A 28 23.67 -16.84 -8.56
CA CYS A 28 22.53 -16.43 -9.39
C CYS A 28 21.34 -16.21 -8.46
N GLY A 29 21.30 -15.06 -7.81
CA GLY A 29 20.09 -14.54 -7.23
C GLY A 29 19.22 -14.10 -8.39
N CYS A 30 18.29 -14.97 -8.82
CA CYS A 30 17.09 -14.54 -9.50
C CYS A 30 16.27 -13.71 -8.49
N GLY A 31 16.74 -12.50 -8.18
CA GLY A 31 15.94 -11.49 -7.52
C GLY A 31 14.91 -11.06 -8.53
N VAL A 32 13.75 -11.71 -8.52
CA VAL A 32 12.58 -11.17 -9.21
C VAL A 32 12.30 -9.84 -8.54
N ALA A 33 12.63 -8.75 -9.23
CA ALA A 33 12.34 -7.42 -8.76
C ALA A 33 10.84 -7.33 -8.47
N GLN A 34 10.47 -6.86 -7.29
CA GLN A 34 9.09 -6.47 -7.03
C GLN A 34 8.78 -5.31 -7.98
N ASN A 35 8.06 -5.60 -9.06
CA ASN A 35 7.91 -4.67 -10.19
C ASN A 35 6.93 -3.53 -9.92
N GLY A 36 6.53 -3.28 -8.66
CA GLY A 36 5.61 -2.19 -8.31
C GLY A 36 5.96 -1.48 -7.01
N SER A 37 5.70 -0.17 -6.98
CA SER A 37 5.72 0.65 -5.77
C SER A 37 4.41 0.46 -5.02
N VAL A 38 4.46 -0.16 -3.85
CA VAL A 38 3.29 -0.38 -2.97
C VAL A 38 2.62 0.94 -2.58
N ASP A 39 3.40 1.98 -2.27
CA ASP A 39 2.87 3.28 -1.87
C ASP A 39 2.11 3.98 -3.02
N ARG A 40 2.69 3.98 -4.23
CA ARG A 40 2.01 4.49 -5.42
C ARG A 40 0.78 3.63 -5.76
N GLY A 41 0.90 2.32 -5.62
CA GLY A 41 -0.21 1.38 -5.79
C GLY A 41 -1.38 1.66 -4.85
N ARG A 42 -1.10 2.00 -3.59
CA ARG A 42 -2.11 2.41 -2.61
C ARG A 42 -2.80 3.72 -3.01
N GLN A 43 -2.07 4.71 -3.48
CA GLN A 43 -2.63 5.97 -3.97
C GLN A 43 -3.53 5.76 -5.20
N LEU A 44 -3.08 4.94 -6.15
CA LEU A 44 -3.86 4.58 -7.34
C LEU A 44 -5.11 3.79 -6.95
N PHE A 45 -4.98 2.80 -6.06
CA PHE A 45 -6.11 2.01 -5.57
C PHE A 45 -7.16 2.89 -4.90
N THR A 46 -6.74 3.76 -3.97
CA THR A 46 -7.67 4.69 -3.30
C THR A 46 -8.35 5.63 -4.30
N SER A 47 -7.64 6.08 -5.33
CA SER A 47 -8.20 6.97 -6.37
C SER A 47 -9.14 6.30 -7.36
N LYS A 48 -8.91 5.02 -7.71
CA LYS A 48 -9.53 4.36 -8.87
C LYS A 48 -10.36 3.14 -8.52
N CYS A 49 -10.05 2.46 -7.43
CA CYS A 49 -10.60 1.15 -7.09
C CYS A 49 -11.47 1.17 -5.83
N ALA A 50 -11.14 2.05 -4.86
CA ALA A 50 -11.83 2.13 -3.57
C ALA A 50 -13.31 2.55 -3.66
N THR A 51 -13.74 3.17 -4.77
CA THR A 51 -15.17 3.46 -5.00
C THR A 51 -16.01 2.22 -5.18
N CYS A 52 -15.41 1.13 -5.66
CA CYS A 52 -16.12 -0.13 -5.86
C CYS A 52 -15.71 -1.19 -4.84
N HIS A 53 -14.42 -1.34 -4.57
CA HIS A 53 -13.87 -2.44 -3.79
C HIS A 53 -13.58 -2.04 -2.35
N SER A 54 -14.02 -2.85 -1.40
CA SER A 54 -13.53 -2.79 -0.03
C SER A 54 -12.16 -3.47 0.09
N LEU A 55 -11.29 -2.82 0.86
CA LEU A 55 -9.95 -3.29 1.20
C LEU A 55 -9.54 -2.60 2.51
N LYS A 56 -9.31 -3.40 3.56
CA LYS A 56 -9.06 -2.90 4.92
C LYS A 56 -7.91 -1.92 4.98
N ASP A 57 -6.77 -2.24 4.35
CA ASP A 57 -5.59 -1.37 4.35
C ASP A 57 -5.86 0.04 3.77
N ALA A 58 -6.72 0.10 2.75
CA ALA A 58 -7.12 1.36 2.14
C ALA A 58 -8.15 2.15 2.98
N GLY A 59 -8.70 1.54 4.04
CA GLY A 59 -9.86 2.07 4.76
C GLY A 59 -11.16 2.03 3.94
N SER A 60 -11.15 1.39 2.76
CA SER A 60 -12.30 1.34 1.87
C SER A 60 -13.34 0.33 2.38
N THR A 61 -14.59 0.79 2.42
CA THR A 61 -15.77 0.00 2.81
C THR A 61 -16.76 -0.17 1.66
N ALA A 62 -16.38 0.15 0.43
CA ALA A 62 -17.25 0.03 -0.73
C ALA A 62 -17.77 -1.41 -0.96
N GLN A 63 -19.01 -1.49 -1.46
CA GLN A 63 -19.77 -2.73 -1.62
C GLN A 63 -20.30 -2.94 -3.04
N ILE A 64 -19.85 -2.14 -4.02
CA ILE A 64 -20.24 -2.33 -5.43
C ILE A 64 -19.48 -3.54 -5.98
N GLY A 65 -18.16 -3.54 -5.84
CA GLY A 65 -17.30 -4.67 -6.15
C GLY A 65 -17.09 -5.58 -4.93
N PRO A 66 -16.49 -6.77 -5.14
CA PRO A 66 -16.16 -7.66 -4.05
C PRO A 66 -15.21 -7.03 -3.05
N ASN A 67 -15.34 -7.45 -1.79
CA ASN A 67 -14.34 -7.24 -0.75
C ASN A 67 -13.09 -8.05 -1.11
N LEU A 68 -11.97 -7.36 -1.36
CA LEU A 68 -10.75 -8.00 -1.83
C LEU A 68 -10.04 -8.79 -0.73
N ASP A 69 -10.19 -8.40 0.54
CA ASP A 69 -9.67 -9.19 1.66
C ASP A 69 -10.35 -10.55 1.72
N ALA A 70 -11.68 -10.57 1.60
CA ALA A 70 -12.45 -11.81 1.58
C ALA A 70 -12.18 -12.63 0.32
N ALA A 71 -12.07 -11.98 -0.85
CA ALA A 71 -11.84 -12.64 -2.13
C ALA A 71 -10.51 -13.40 -2.18
N PHE A 72 -9.45 -12.87 -1.57
CA PHE A 72 -8.13 -13.49 -1.57
C PHE A 72 -7.83 -14.32 -0.30
N ALA A 73 -8.69 -14.31 0.72
CA ALA A 73 -8.46 -15.06 1.96
C ALA A 73 -8.26 -16.57 1.74
N GLN A 74 -9.03 -17.19 0.84
CA GLN A 74 -8.88 -18.61 0.52
C GLN A 74 -7.54 -18.88 -0.20
N ALA A 75 -7.15 -18.03 -1.15
CA ALA A 75 -5.88 -18.17 -1.85
C ALA A 75 -4.71 -18.12 -0.86
N ARG A 76 -4.74 -17.18 0.10
CA ARG A 76 -3.77 -17.11 1.20
C ARG A 76 -3.76 -18.37 2.07
N ALA A 77 -4.93 -18.87 2.44
CA ALA A 77 -5.04 -20.10 3.23
C ALA A 77 -4.53 -21.34 2.48
N ALA A 78 -4.62 -21.35 1.15
CA ALA A 78 -4.07 -22.39 0.29
C ALA A 78 -2.55 -22.25 0.06
N GLY A 79 -1.91 -21.18 0.57
CA GLY A 79 -0.48 -20.95 0.45
C GLY A 79 -0.08 -20.20 -0.82
N GLU A 80 -1.01 -19.61 -1.57
CA GLU A 80 -0.70 -18.77 -2.73
C GLU A 80 0.05 -17.51 -2.30
N ASP A 81 1.12 -17.21 -3.01
CA ASP A 81 1.97 -16.06 -2.73
C ASP A 81 1.41 -14.76 -3.35
N SER A 82 2.10 -13.66 -3.07
CA SER A 82 1.72 -12.36 -3.59
C SER A 82 1.93 -12.23 -5.10
N ASP A 83 2.80 -13.04 -5.73
CA ASP A 83 3.00 -12.99 -7.17
C ASP A 83 1.80 -13.61 -7.90
N THR A 84 1.25 -14.73 -7.40
CA THR A 84 -0.01 -15.30 -7.89
C THR A 84 -1.15 -14.28 -7.77
N ILE A 85 -1.32 -13.66 -6.60
CA ILE A 85 -2.39 -12.69 -6.37
C ILE A 85 -2.23 -11.47 -7.27
N ALA A 86 -1.02 -10.94 -7.41
CA ALA A 86 -0.74 -9.83 -8.32
C ALA A 86 -1.05 -10.23 -9.77
N GLY A 87 -0.73 -11.45 -10.18
CA GLY A 87 -1.10 -12.01 -11.48
C GLY A 87 -2.61 -11.99 -11.72
N VAL A 88 -3.40 -12.47 -10.76
CA VAL A 88 -4.87 -12.47 -10.84
C VAL A 88 -5.43 -11.04 -10.91
N VAL A 89 -4.91 -10.12 -10.09
CA VAL A 89 -5.33 -8.71 -10.11
C VAL A 89 -5.05 -8.08 -11.48
N LYS A 90 -3.84 -8.28 -12.02
CA LYS A 90 -3.48 -7.76 -13.36
C LYS A 90 -4.43 -8.27 -14.43
N ALA A 91 -4.62 -9.60 -14.50
CA ALA A 91 -5.48 -10.22 -15.50
C ALA A 91 -6.91 -9.65 -15.43
N GLN A 92 -7.46 -9.48 -14.22
CA GLN A 92 -8.80 -8.95 -14.04
C GLN A 92 -8.93 -7.49 -14.49
N VAL A 93 -7.90 -6.66 -14.27
CA VAL A 93 -7.91 -5.23 -14.65
C VAL A 93 -7.64 -5.02 -16.14
N GLU A 94 -6.76 -5.82 -16.75
CA GLU A 94 -6.49 -5.75 -18.19
C GLU A 94 -7.65 -6.29 -19.01
N THR A 95 -8.29 -7.36 -18.52
CA THR A 95 -9.36 -8.07 -19.23
C THR A 95 -10.62 -8.21 -18.38
N PRO A 96 -11.24 -7.10 -17.94
CA PRO A 96 -12.47 -7.18 -17.17
C PRO A 96 -13.59 -7.75 -18.04
N ARG A 97 -14.54 -8.42 -17.39
CA ARG A 97 -15.76 -8.88 -18.08
C ARG A 97 -16.46 -7.69 -18.75
N PRO A 98 -16.94 -7.83 -20.00
CA PRO A 98 -17.72 -6.79 -20.64
C PRO A 98 -18.89 -6.36 -19.76
N SER A 99 -19.11 -5.04 -19.67
CA SER A 99 -20.21 -4.51 -18.88
C SER A 99 -21.55 -4.95 -19.45
N ASN A 100 -22.43 -5.45 -18.57
CA ASN A 100 -23.82 -5.76 -18.90
C ASN A 100 -24.81 -4.75 -18.29
N GLY A 101 -24.32 -3.58 -17.85
CA GLY A 101 -25.11 -2.56 -17.18
C GLY A 101 -25.29 -2.77 -15.67
N ASN A 102 -24.90 -3.92 -15.11
CA ASN A 102 -24.87 -4.13 -13.66
C ASN A 102 -23.45 -3.90 -13.12
N ALA A 103 -23.27 -2.77 -12.43
CA ALA A 103 -21.99 -2.37 -11.83
C ALA A 103 -21.48 -3.37 -10.76
N SER A 104 -22.37 -4.16 -10.16
CA SER A 104 -21.99 -5.15 -9.13
C SER A 104 -21.27 -6.36 -9.72
N VAL A 105 -21.39 -6.57 -11.04
CA VAL A 105 -20.78 -7.71 -11.75
C VAL A 105 -19.87 -7.28 -12.90
N SER A 106 -19.65 -5.97 -13.06
CA SER A 106 -18.90 -5.37 -14.16
C SER A 106 -17.91 -4.34 -13.64
N MET A 107 -16.61 -4.62 -13.79
CA MET A 107 -15.55 -3.63 -13.52
C MET A 107 -15.30 -2.79 -14.78
N PRO A 108 -15.22 -1.46 -14.70
CA PRO A 108 -14.86 -0.62 -15.85
C PRO A 108 -13.49 -0.97 -16.42
N ALA A 109 -13.37 -1.00 -17.75
CA ALA A 109 -12.08 -1.20 -18.42
C ALA A 109 -11.24 0.08 -18.46
N GLY A 110 -9.92 -0.07 -18.56
CA GLY A 110 -9.00 1.06 -18.76
C GLY A 110 -8.82 1.96 -17.54
N LEU A 111 -9.04 1.47 -16.32
CA LEU A 111 -8.85 2.26 -15.09
C LEU A 111 -7.37 2.59 -14.83
N VAL A 112 -6.48 1.62 -15.10
CA VAL A 112 -5.01 1.74 -15.03
C VAL A 112 -4.37 0.78 -16.03
N SER A 113 -3.13 1.04 -16.46
CA SER A 113 -2.37 0.18 -17.37
C SER A 113 -0.87 0.33 -17.14
N GLY A 114 -0.08 -0.58 -17.74
CA GLY A 114 1.40 -0.55 -17.65
C GLY A 114 1.88 -0.47 -16.20
N LYS A 115 2.75 0.50 -15.91
CA LYS A 115 3.35 0.65 -14.58
C LYS A 115 2.32 0.97 -13.48
N ASP A 116 1.25 1.69 -13.78
CA ASP A 116 0.18 1.96 -12.79
C ASP A 116 -0.52 0.66 -12.39
N LEU A 117 -0.72 -0.23 -13.36
CA LEU A 117 -1.31 -1.53 -13.09
C LEU A 117 -0.38 -2.41 -12.26
N GLU A 118 0.92 -2.43 -12.57
CA GLU A 118 1.92 -3.15 -11.77
C GLU A 118 1.94 -2.67 -10.31
N ASP A 119 1.85 -1.36 -10.10
CA ASP A 119 1.83 -0.75 -8.77
C ASP A 119 0.56 -1.13 -8.01
N VAL A 120 -0.62 -1.01 -8.63
CA VAL A 120 -1.91 -1.40 -8.01
C VAL A 120 -1.93 -2.88 -7.68
N ALA A 121 -1.49 -3.74 -8.62
CA ALA A 121 -1.47 -5.18 -8.40
C ALA A 121 -0.51 -5.57 -7.27
N SER A 122 0.67 -4.97 -7.23
CA SER A 122 1.65 -5.19 -6.16
C SER A 122 1.11 -4.74 -4.80
N TYR A 123 0.45 -3.58 -4.74
CA TYR A 123 -0.20 -3.11 -3.53
C TYR A 123 -1.31 -4.06 -3.08
N VAL A 124 -2.30 -4.37 -3.92
CA VAL A 124 -3.41 -5.28 -3.56
C VAL A 124 -2.86 -6.64 -3.13
N ALA A 125 -1.86 -7.17 -3.83
CA ALA A 125 -1.21 -8.41 -3.46
C ALA A 125 -0.34 -8.32 -2.19
N SER A 126 0.02 -7.14 -1.71
CA SER A 126 0.73 -7.02 -0.42
C SER A 126 -0.22 -7.08 0.79
N VAL A 127 -1.48 -6.66 0.62
CA VAL A 127 -2.40 -6.45 1.74
C VAL A 127 -3.65 -7.33 1.72
N ALA A 128 -4.17 -7.69 0.54
CA ALA A 128 -5.47 -8.34 0.43
C ALA A 128 -5.43 -9.76 1.04
N GLY A 129 -6.29 -9.96 2.03
CA GLY A 129 -6.46 -11.23 2.72
C GLY A 129 -5.24 -11.65 3.56
N ALA A 130 -4.21 -10.79 3.64
CA ALA A 130 -3.00 -11.07 4.41
C ALA A 130 -3.32 -11.01 5.93
N PRO A 131 -2.82 -11.98 6.72
CA PRO A 131 -3.06 -12.00 8.16
C PRO A 131 -2.42 -10.77 8.82
N GLY A 132 -3.14 -10.17 9.78
CA GLY A 132 -2.62 -9.05 10.58
C GLY A 132 -2.80 -7.66 9.98
N ILE A 133 -3.31 -7.52 8.76
CA ILE A 133 -3.67 -6.22 8.18
C ILE A 133 -4.95 -5.69 8.83
N LYS A 134 -4.84 -4.59 9.56
CA LYS A 134 -5.95 -3.98 10.31
C LYS A 134 -6.55 -2.75 9.62
N GLY A 135 -5.83 -2.12 8.69
CA GLY A 135 -6.24 -0.85 8.09
C GLY A 135 -6.08 0.35 9.02
N PRO A 136 -6.37 1.58 8.53
CA PRO A 136 -6.38 2.76 9.36
C PRO A 136 -7.50 2.69 10.39
N GLN A 137 -7.26 3.19 11.59
CA GLN A 137 -8.32 3.41 12.57
C GLN A 137 -9.14 4.61 12.12
N LEU A 138 -10.30 4.34 11.51
CA LEU A 138 -11.20 5.39 11.07
C LEU A 138 -11.95 5.99 12.27
N PRO A 139 -12.22 7.31 12.29
CA PRO A 139 -13.09 7.89 13.29
C PRO A 139 -14.52 7.38 13.09
N ASN A 140 -15.29 7.32 14.18
CA ASN A 140 -16.69 6.88 14.14
C ASN A 140 -17.61 8.05 13.71
N ASP A 141 -17.39 8.53 12.48
CA ASP A 141 -18.16 9.61 11.87
C ASP A 141 -18.60 9.22 10.43
N PRO A 142 -19.72 9.77 9.93
CA PRO A 142 -20.24 9.41 8.61
C PRO A 142 -19.38 9.91 7.44
N GLY A 143 -18.47 10.86 7.67
CA GLY A 143 -17.58 11.41 6.66
C GLY A 143 -16.38 10.52 6.35
N ALA A 144 -15.88 9.75 7.33
CA ALA A 144 -14.76 8.83 7.14
C ALA A 144 -14.94 7.83 5.96
N PRO A 145 -16.06 7.07 5.86
CA PRO A 145 -16.28 6.18 4.71
C PRO A 145 -16.49 6.95 3.41
N VAL A 146 -17.10 8.14 3.45
CA VAL A 146 -17.23 9.00 2.26
C VAL A 146 -15.84 9.37 1.74
N PHE A 147 -14.93 9.77 2.62
CA PHE A 147 -13.57 10.15 2.25
C PHE A 147 -12.80 9.00 1.62
N ALA A 148 -12.86 7.81 2.24
CA ALA A 148 -12.15 6.62 1.77
C ALA A 148 -12.73 6.07 0.45
N ASN A 149 -14.05 6.04 0.31
CA ASN A 149 -14.71 5.41 -0.84
C ASN A 149 -14.78 6.35 -2.06
N ASN A 150 -14.70 7.66 -1.89
CA ASN A 150 -14.83 8.62 -3.01
C ASN A 150 -13.46 9.13 -3.53
N GLY A 151 -12.37 8.43 -3.22
CA GLY A 151 -11.04 8.72 -3.76
C GLY A 151 -10.36 9.96 -3.19
N CYS A 152 -10.93 10.58 -2.15
CA CYS A 152 -10.33 11.76 -1.52
C CYS A 152 -8.93 11.45 -0.98
N SER A 153 -8.75 10.24 -0.41
CA SER A 153 -7.47 9.75 0.12
C SER A 153 -6.35 9.64 -0.92
N GLY A 154 -6.70 9.53 -2.21
CA GLY A 154 -5.73 9.41 -3.29
C GLY A 154 -5.01 10.73 -3.59
N CYS A 155 -5.69 11.86 -3.35
CA CYS A 155 -5.13 13.18 -3.63
C CYS A 155 -4.75 13.95 -2.35
N HIS A 156 -5.51 13.80 -1.27
CA HIS A 156 -5.37 14.63 -0.07
C HIS A 156 -4.74 13.86 1.10
N THR A 157 -3.95 14.57 1.89
CA THR A 157 -3.48 14.09 3.19
C THR A 157 -4.55 14.38 4.22
N LEU A 158 -4.89 13.36 5.02
CA LEU A 158 -5.79 13.47 6.17
C LEU A 158 -5.45 12.35 7.16
N LYS A 159 -4.75 12.71 8.24
CA LYS A 159 -4.25 11.75 9.26
C LYS A 159 -5.37 10.94 9.89
N ALA A 160 -6.53 11.56 10.12
CA ALA A 160 -7.68 10.94 10.76
C ALA A 160 -8.13 9.63 10.08
N VAL A 161 -7.89 9.49 8.77
CA VAL A 161 -8.29 8.29 7.99
C VAL A 161 -7.10 7.56 7.36
N GLY A 162 -5.86 7.90 7.77
CA GLY A 162 -4.64 7.31 7.20
C GLY A 162 -4.45 7.63 5.71
N ALA A 163 -4.95 8.78 5.25
CA ALA A 163 -4.74 9.26 3.90
C ALA A 163 -3.43 10.05 3.79
N SER A 164 -2.67 9.78 2.73
CA SER A 164 -1.32 10.32 2.50
C SER A 164 -1.13 10.88 1.09
N GLY A 165 -2.23 11.20 0.40
CA GLY A 165 -2.16 11.83 -0.92
C GLY A 165 -1.55 13.23 -0.83
N THR A 166 -0.72 13.60 -1.80
CA THR A 166 -0.03 14.90 -1.84
C THR A 166 -0.28 15.69 -3.11
N THR A 167 -1.16 15.20 -3.99
CA THR A 167 -1.57 15.92 -5.21
C THR A 167 -2.42 17.14 -4.87
N GLY A 168 -3.31 16.99 -3.88
CA GLY A 168 -4.07 18.08 -3.28
C GLY A 168 -3.43 18.54 -1.97
N PRO A 169 -3.83 19.70 -1.44
CA PRO A 169 -3.33 20.20 -0.16
C PRO A 169 -3.67 19.26 1.00
N SER A 170 -2.83 19.33 2.04
CA SER A 170 -3.08 18.67 3.32
C SER A 170 -4.33 19.24 3.99
N LEU A 171 -5.33 18.39 4.22
CA LEU A 171 -6.60 18.79 4.84
C LEU A 171 -6.46 19.04 6.34
N ASP A 172 -5.50 18.38 6.99
CA ASP A 172 -5.12 18.66 8.38
C ASP A 172 -4.62 20.10 8.54
N GLU A 173 -4.08 20.71 7.48
CA GLU A 173 -3.52 22.07 7.50
C GLU A 173 -4.55 23.13 7.06
N VAL A 174 -5.31 22.86 5.99
CA VAL A 174 -6.20 23.88 5.42
C VAL A 174 -7.57 23.94 6.09
N ILE A 175 -8.13 22.81 6.55
CA ILE A 175 -9.49 22.78 7.13
C ILE A 175 -9.62 23.57 8.44
N PRO A 176 -8.64 23.57 9.38
CA PRO A 176 -8.76 24.35 10.61
C PRO A 176 -9.01 25.85 10.40
N GLY A 177 -8.63 26.39 9.24
CA GLY A 177 -8.87 27.78 8.86
C GLY A 177 -10.15 28.03 8.03
N MET A 178 -10.95 27.00 7.77
CA MET A 178 -12.13 27.07 6.89
C MET A 178 -13.43 26.83 7.67
N SER A 179 -14.48 27.55 7.29
CA SER A 179 -15.85 27.24 7.70
C SER A 179 -16.39 26.01 6.96
N ALA A 180 -17.40 25.34 7.52
CA ALA A 180 -18.08 24.23 6.85
C ALA A 180 -18.67 24.61 5.47
N ALA A 181 -19.12 25.86 5.32
CA ALA A 181 -19.63 26.37 4.04
C ALA A 181 -18.53 26.49 2.99
N GLU A 182 -17.33 26.93 3.38
CA GLU A 182 -16.16 26.98 2.50
C GLU A 182 -15.69 25.58 2.12
N VAL A 183 -15.63 24.64 3.07
CA VAL A 183 -15.30 23.23 2.80
C VAL A 183 -16.30 22.63 1.81
N LYS A 184 -17.61 22.83 2.04
CA LYS A 184 -18.65 22.38 1.10
C LYS A 184 -18.45 22.99 -0.29
N LYS A 185 -18.17 24.29 -0.38
CA LYS A 185 -17.92 24.98 -1.65
C LYS A 185 -16.71 24.39 -2.38
N SER A 186 -15.63 24.09 -1.66
CA SER A 186 -14.44 23.44 -2.21
C SER A 186 -14.71 22.01 -2.70
N ILE A 187 -15.65 21.28 -2.09
CA ILE A 187 -16.03 19.94 -2.57
C ILE A 187 -16.89 20.02 -3.83
N VAL A 188 -17.92 20.87 -3.84
CA VAL A 188 -18.87 20.93 -4.97
C VAL A 188 -18.37 21.76 -6.15
N ASN A 189 -17.39 22.63 -5.93
CA ASN A 189 -16.75 23.46 -6.95
C ASN A 189 -15.24 23.62 -6.62
N PRO A 190 -14.43 22.57 -6.83
CA PRO A 190 -13.02 22.55 -6.42
C PRO A 190 -12.16 23.60 -7.15
N ASN A 191 -12.58 24.05 -8.33
CA ASN A 191 -11.85 25.06 -9.11
C ASN A 191 -12.21 26.50 -8.71
N ALA A 192 -13.17 26.73 -7.79
CA ALA A 192 -13.54 28.08 -7.36
C ALA A 192 -12.43 28.81 -6.58
N LYS A 193 -11.51 28.06 -5.96
CA LYS A 193 -10.33 28.59 -5.28
C LYS A 193 -9.23 27.54 -5.29
N ILE A 194 -8.19 27.77 -6.09
CA ILE A 194 -7.03 26.89 -6.18
C ILE A 194 -6.00 27.38 -5.16
N THR A 195 -5.74 26.55 -4.15
CA THR A 195 -4.63 26.79 -3.21
C THR A 195 -3.33 26.36 -3.89
N LYS A 196 -2.23 27.11 -3.69
CA LYS A 196 -0.92 26.66 -4.19
C LYS A 196 -0.56 25.33 -3.49
N GLY A 197 -0.26 24.32 -4.31
CA GLY A 197 0.41 23.10 -3.88
C GLY A 197 1.91 23.31 -3.71
#